data_AF-A0A3D1H2C3-F1
#
_entry.id   AF-A0A3D1H2C3-F1
#
_cell.length_a   1.000
_cell.length_b   1.000
_cell.length_c   1.000
_cell.angle_alpha   90.00
_cell.angle_beta   90.00
_cell.angle_gamma   90.00
#
_symmetry.space_group_name_H-M   'P 1'
#
loop_
_entity.id
_entity.type
_entity.pdbx_description
1 polymer ?
#
loop_
_entity_poly.entity_id
_entity_poly.type
_entity_poly.pdbx_seq_one_letter_code
_entity_poly.pdbx_strand_id
1 'polypeptide(L)' 'SQYSRNRTLGAMLGKGYSTKSALMEMQMIAEGYYAADSIHQLNEELGVSMPILDFVYGVIYENKNVKEEAIKLTTLLN' A
#
# COMPACT_ATOMS: atom_id res chain seq x y z
N SER A 1 -8.83 14.58 6.44
CA SER A 1 -8.16 15.25 7.57
C SER A 1 -6.65 15.11 7.41
N GLN A 2 -5.84 16.12 7.78
CA GLN A 2 -4.37 16.00 7.79
C GLN A 2 -3.87 14.95 8.81
N TYR A 3 -4.73 14.55 9.75
CA TYR A 3 -4.42 13.57 10.81
C TYR A 3 -4.67 12.09 10.41
N SER A 4 -5.01 11.80 9.14
CA SER A 4 -5.22 10.41 8.71
C SER A 4 -3.90 9.67 8.62
N ARG A 5 -3.80 8.55 9.36
CA ARG A 5 -2.62 7.67 9.35
C ARG A 5 -2.37 7.08 7.98
N ASN A 6 -3.41 6.62 7.29
CA ASN A 6 -3.31 6.09 5.92
C ASN A 6 -2.77 7.14 4.95
N ARG A 7 -3.26 8.38 5.03
CA ARG A 7 -2.78 9.48 4.18
C ARG A 7 -1.32 9.80 4.45
N THR A 8 -0.91 9.84 5.72
CA THR A 8 0.48 10.09 6.10
C THR A 8 1.40 8.99 5.58
N LEU A 9 1.04 7.71 5.79
CA LEU A 9 1.79 6.57 5.27
C LEU A 9 1.93 6.65 3.74
N GLY A 10 0.82 6.81 3.01
CA GLY A 10 0.85 6.91 1.55
C GLY A 10 1.71 8.07 1.04
N ALA A 11 1.68 9.23 1.72
CA ALA A 11 2.51 10.37 1.35
C ALA A 11 4.01 10.11 1.58
N MET A 12 4.38 9.35 2.62
CA MET A 12 5.78 8.97 2.87
C MET A 12 6.27 7.95 1.83
N LEU A 13 5.46 6.92 1.54
CA LEU A 13 5.77 5.93 0.51
C LEU A 13 5.96 6.59 -0.87
N GLY A 14 5.07 7.53 -1.22
CA GLY A 14 5.19 8.31 -2.46
C GLY A 14 6.44 9.20 -2.54
N LYS A 15 7.05 9.56 -1.39
CA LYS A 15 8.34 10.27 -1.33
C LYS A 15 9.56 9.34 -1.41
N GLY A 16 9.34 8.02 -1.49
CA GLY A 16 10.41 7.02 -1.61
C GLY A 16 10.86 6.41 -0.28
N TYR A 17 10.14 6.66 0.82
CA TYR A 17 10.41 5.96 2.07
C TYR A 17 10.02 4.48 1.93
N SER A 18 10.81 3.59 2.50
CA SER A 18 10.39 2.20 2.73
C SER A 18 9.24 2.16 3.74
N THR A 19 8.40 1.13 3.67
CA THR A 19 7.35 0.88 4.66
C THR A 19 7.89 0.89 6.08
N LYS A 20 9.03 0.22 6.31
CA LYS A 20 9.69 0.16 7.62
C LYS A 20 10.10 1.55 8.12
N SER A 21 10.77 2.35 7.29
CA SER A 21 11.17 3.72 7.67
C SER A 21 9.98 4.63 7.90
N ALA A 22 8.91 4.48 7.11
CA ALA A 22 7.69 5.28 7.27
C ALA A 22 6.99 4.96 8.60
N LEU A 23 6.81 3.68 8.93
CA LEU A 23 6.21 3.26 10.20
C LEU A 23 7.05 3.69 11.42
N MET A 24 8.37 3.64 11.31
CA MET A 24 9.28 4.09 12.37
C MET A 24 9.15 5.60 12.62
N GLU A 25 9.14 6.40 11.57
CA GLU A 25 9.01 7.87 11.65
C GLU A 25 7.64 8.30 12.19
N MET A 26 6.57 7.63 11.74
CA MET A 26 5.20 7.96 12.15
C MET A 26 4.92 7.64 13.63
N GLN A 27 5.71 6.76 14.25
CA GLN A 27 5.49 6.22 15.61
C GLN A 27 4.08 5.63 15.83
N MET A 28 3.36 5.35 14.74
CA MET A 28 1.96 4.97 14.71
C MET A 28 1.73 4.06 13.52
N ILE A 29 0.84 3.08 13.68
CA ILE A 29 0.47 2.17 12.59
C ILE A 29 -0.84 2.64 11.96
N ALA A 30 -0.83 2.72 10.62
CA ALA A 30 -1.99 3.03 9.81
C ALA A 30 -2.91 1.81 9.71
N GLU A 31 -4.21 1.98 9.91
CA GLU A 31 -5.21 0.90 9.81
C GLU A 31 -5.19 0.20 8.45
N GLY A 32 -4.90 0.95 7.39
CA GLY A 32 -4.75 0.43 6.03
C GLY A 32 -3.57 -0.51 5.85
N TYR A 33 -2.57 -0.47 6.73
CA TYR A 33 -1.46 -1.41 6.73
C TYR A 33 -2.00 -2.84 6.92
N TYR A 34 -2.64 -3.11 8.07
CA TYR A 34 -3.18 -4.44 8.37
C TYR A 34 -4.38 -4.80 7.50
N ALA A 35 -5.23 -3.83 7.18
CA ALA A 35 -6.39 -4.10 6.32
C ALA A 35 -5.97 -4.62 4.93
N ALA A 36 -4.90 -4.07 4.34
CA ALA A 36 -4.41 -4.55 3.04
C ALA A 36 -3.94 -6.01 3.10
N ASP A 37 -3.26 -6.43 4.17
CA ASP A 37 -2.82 -7.82 4.36
C ASP A 37 -4.00 -8.77 4.55
N SER A 38 -4.95 -8.41 5.42
CA SER A 38 -6.14 -9.24 5.65
C SER A 38 -7.00 -9.41 4.40
N ILE A 39 -7.18 -8.33 3.61
CA ILE A 39 -7.95 -8.41 2.36
C ILE A 39 -7.17 -9.18 1.29
N HIS A 40 -5.85 -9.05 1.22
CA HIS A 40 -5.03 -9.83 0.28
C HIS A 40 -5.15 -11.33 0.56
N GLN A 41 -5.00 -11.76 1.81
CA GLN A 41 -5.18 -13.16 2.21
C GLN A 41 -6.58 -13.68 1.89
N LEU A 42 -7.62 -12.89 2.15
CA LEU A 42 -8.99 -13.26 1.77
C LEU A 42 -9.13 -13.39 0.24
N ASN A 43 -8.50 -12.52 -0.52
CA ASN A 43 -8.58 -12.53 -1.97
C ASN A 43 -7.85 -13.72 -2.60
N GLU A 44 -6.84 -14.29 -1.94
CA GLU A 44 -6.20 -15.55 -2.37
C GLU A 44 -7.19 -16.71 -2.43
N GLU A 45 -8.22 -16.71 -1.56
CA GLU A 45 -9.29 -17.71 -1.58
C GLU A 45 -10.39 -17.38 -2.59
N LEU A 46 -10.71 -16.09 -2.75
CA LEU A 46 -11.82 -15.65 -3.60
C LEU A 46 -11.45 -15.50 -5.08
N GLY A 47 -10.17 -15.31 -5.39
CA GLY A 47 -9.66 -15.18 -6.76
C GLY A 47 -10.22 -13.97 -7.52
N VAL A 48 -10.57 -12.89 -6.82
CA VAL A 48 -11.14 -11.68 -7.44
C VAL A 48 -10.00 -10.79 -7.95
N SER A 49 -10.18 -10.20 -9.13
CA SER A 49 -9.23 -9.20 -9.63
C SER A 49 -9.33 -7.92 -8.78
N MET A 50 -8.30 -7.63 -7.99
CA MET A 50 -8.24 -6.49 -7.09
C MET A 50 -6.97 -5.65 -7.33
N PRO A 51 -6.80 -5.05 -8.52
CA PRO A 51 -5.53 -4.42 -8.93
C PRO A 51 -5.03 -3.31 -8.00
N ILE A 52 -5.95 -2.58 -7.35
CA ILE A 52 -5.59 -1.57 -6.35
C ILE A 52 -5.02 -2.23 -5.08
N LEU A 53 -5.60 -3.35 -4.66
CA LEU A 53 -5.10 -4.11 -3.51
C LEU A 53 -3.72 -4.68 -3.81
N ASP A 54 -3.53 -5.26 -5.00
CA ASP A 54 -2.25 -5.82 -5.43
C ASP A 54 -1.14 -4.76 -5.44
N PHE A 55 -1.45 -3.57 -5.95
CA PHE A 55 -0.56 -2.41 -5.90
C PHE A 55 -0.19 -2.04 -4.45
N VAL A 56 -1.21 -1.89 -3.58
CA VAL A 56 -0.99 -1.50 -2.17
C VAL A 56 -0.18 -2.58 -1.43
N TYR A 57 -0.53 -3.85 -1.59
CA TYR A 57 0.14 -4.97 -0.95
C TYR A 57 1.60 -5.07 -1.42
N GLY A 58 1.84 -5.01 -2.73
CA GLY A 58 3.18 -5.07 -3.29
C GLY A 58 4.09 -3.94 -2.81
N VAL A 59 3.57 -2.73 -2.67
CA VAL A 59 4.33 -1.61 -2.08
C VAL A 59 4.59 -1.82 -0.59
N ILE A 60 3.56 -2.17 0.17
CA ILE A 60 3.64 -2.20 1.63
C ILE A 60 4.43 -3.40 2.15
N TYR A 61 4.17 -4.60 1.60
CA TYR A 61 4.66 -5.87 2.12
C TYR A 61 5.80 -6.47 1.29
N GLU A 62 5.79 -6.28 -0.03
CA GLU A 62 6.80 -6.85 -0.93
C GLU A 62 7.93 -5.86 -1.27
N ASN A 63 7.86 -4.64 -0.73
CA ASN A 63 8.85 -3.58 -0.94
C ASN A 63 9.08 -3.26 -2.44
N LYS A 64 8.02 -3.36 -3.25
CA LYS A 64 8.07 -2.99 -4.66
C LYS A 64 8.22 -1.48 -4.83
N ASN A 65 8.82 -1.08 -5.95
CA ASN A 65 9.02 0.34 -6.26
C ASN A 65 7.67 1.03 -6.54
N VAL A 66 7.31 2.01 -5.69
CA VAL A 66 6.01 2.71 -5.76
C VAL A 66 5.75 3.33 -7.14
N LYS A 67 6.77 3.92 -7.77
CA LYS A 67 6.61 4.62 -9.05
C LYS A 67 6.33 3.62 -10.18
N GLU A 68 7.08 2.53 -10.23
CA GLU A 68 6.89 1.49 -11.24
C GLU A 68 5.52 0.82 -11.10
N GLU A 69 5.14 0.45 -9.88
CA GLU A 69 3.84 -0.18 -9.63
C GLU A 69 2.66 0.77 -9.90
N ALA A 70 2.82 2.08 -9.63
CA ALA A 70 1.78 3.06 -9.92
C ALA A 70 1.57 3.23 -11.45
N ILE A 71 2.65 3.18 -12.23
CA ILE A 71 2.57 3.20 -13.70
C ILE A 71 1.85 1.94 -14.20
N LYS A 72 2.23 0.75 -13.70
CA LYS A 72 1.55 -0.52 -14.04
C LYS A 72 0.07 -0.47 -13.72
N LEU A 73 -0.30 -0.01 -12.51
CA LEU A 73 -1.70 0.14 -12.10
C LEU A 73 -2.46 1.09 -13.02
N THR A 74 -1.84 2.22 -13.39
CA THR A 74 -2.43 3.20 -14.31
C THR A 74 -2.70 2.58 -15.68
N THR A 75 -1.77 1.77 -16.21
CA THR A 75 -1.98 1.06 -17.49
C THR A 75 -3.08 0.01 -17.41
N LEU A 76 -3.31 -0.60 -16.25
CA LEU A 76 -4.33 -1.62 -16.07
C LEU A 76 -5.74 -1.06 -15.89
N LEU A 77 -5.86 0.14 -15.31
CA LEU A 77 -7.16 0.77 -14.99
C LEU A 77 -7.69 1.71 -16.09
N ASN A 78 -6.88 2.06 -17.09
CA ASN A 78 -7.27 2.88 -18.24
C ASN A 78 -7.43 2.02 -19.50
#